data_AF-I3SVJ0-F1
#
_entry.id   AF-I3SVJ0-F1
#
_cell.length_a   1.000
_cell.length_b   1.000
_cell.length_c   1.000
_cell.angle_alpha   90.00
_cell.angle_beta   90.00
_cell.angle_gamma   90.00
#
_symmetry.space_group_name_H-M   'P 1'
#
loop_
_entity.id
_entity.type
_entity.pdbx_description
1 polymer ?
#
loop_
_entity_poly.entity_id
_entity_poly.type
_entity_poly.pdbx_seq_one_letter_code
_entity_poly.pdbx_strand_id
1 'polypeptide(L)'
;MEGLQIRKDGIWVPIKPLSNAFVINIGDMLEILTNGIYRSIEHRAMVNSEKERIFIAAFHRPTMDGILGPATSLVTSQRPALFRKVGVADYLNGFFSRELRGKSYLDVFRIQDEIGK
;
A
#
# COMPACT_ATOMS: atom_id res chain seq x y z
N MET A 1 -4.47 17.54 -18.17
CA MET A 1 -5.63 16.97 -17.45
C MET A 1 -5.13 16.10 -16.31
N GLU A 2 -5.54 16.43 -15.10
CA GLU A 2 -5.19 15.69 -13.88
C GLU A 2 -6.19 14.55 -13.73
N GLY A 3 -5.71 13.34 -13.45
CA GLY A 3 -6.60 12.18 -13.30
C GLY A 3 -6.12 11.18 -12.26
N LEU A 4 -4.97 11.43 -11.61
CA LEU A 4 -4.51 10.66 -10.46
C LEU A 4 -4.60 11.56 -9.24
N GLN A 5 -5.19 11.07 -8.16
CA GLN A 5 -5.20 11.74 -6.87
C GLN A 5 -4.64 10.80 -5.81
N ILE A 6 -3.94 11.36 -4.83
CA ILE A 6 -3.49 10.67 -3.62
C ILE A 6 -4.23 11.21 -2.40
N ARG A 7 -4.42 10.39 -1.37
CA ARG A 7 -5.00 10.83 -0.10
C ARG A 7 -3.89 11.27 0.85
N LYS A 8 -3.87 12.54 1.21
CA LYS A 8 -2.93 13.12 2.17
C LYS A 8 -3.73 13.89 3.21
N ASP A 9 -3.48 13.64 4.50
CA ASP A 9 -4.13 14.35 5.60
C ASP A 9 -5.68 14.38 5.49
N GLY A 10 -6.25 13.25 5.03
CA GLY A 10 -7.70 13.09 4.84
C GLY A 10 -8.26 13.70 3.55
N ILE A 11 -7.49 14.53 2.84
CA ILE A 11 -7.91 15.21 1.60
C ILE A 11 -7.33 14.53 0.35
N TRP A 12 -8.06 14.62 -0.76
CA TRP A 12 -7.60 14.14 -2.06
C TRP A 12 -6.80 15.23 -2.78
N VAL A 13 -5.54 14.94 -3.06
CA VAL A 13 -4.60 15.87 -3.70
C VAL A 13 -4.29 15.38 -5.11
N PRO A 14 -4.43 16.20 -6.16
CA PRO A 14 -4.09 15.82 -7.52
C PRO A 14 -2.58 15.67 -7.71
N ILE A 15 -2.21 14.69 -8.53
CA ILE A 15 -0.85 14.52 -9.04
C ILE A 15 -0.82 15.00 -10.48
N LYS A 16 0.05 15.97 -10.75
CA LYS A 16 0.38 16.43 -12.10
C LYS A 16 1.67 15.73 -12.56
N PRO A 17 1.59 14.73 -13.46
CA PRO A 17 2.77 14.06 -13.97
C PRO A 17 3.64 15.06 -14.74
N LEU A 18 4.96 14.98 -14.52
CA LEU A 18 5.92 15.70 -15.33
C LEU A 18 6.05 15.00 -16.70
N SER A 19 6.41 15.77 -17.73
CA SER A 19 6.74 15.19 -19.03
C SER A 19 7.91 14.23 -18.91
N ASN A 20 7.85 13.08 -19.57
CA ASN A 20 8.89 12.04 -19.56
C ASN A 20 9.24 11.50 -18.17
N ALA A 21 8.29 11.53 -17.22
CA ALA A 21 8.49 11.02 -15.87
C ALA A 21 7.52 9.90 -15.52
N PHE A 22 7.95 9.03 -14.60
CA PHE A 22 7.08 8.05 -13.96
C PHE A 22 6.61 8.56 -12.60
N VAL A 23 5.39 8.19 -12.23
CA VAL A 23 4.92 8.29 -10.85
C VAL A 23 5.22 6.96 -10.17
N ILE A 24 5.93 7.01 -9.03
CA ILE A 24 6.26 5.83 -8.23
C ILE A 24 5.50 5.93 -6.90
N ASN A 25 4.80 4.87 -6.51
CA ASN A 25 4.12 4.78 -5.23
C ASN A 25 4.55 3.53 -4.45
N ILE A 26 4.51 3.63 -3.13
CA ILE A 26 4.74 2.52 -2.21
C ILE A 26 3.46 1.70 -2.09
N GLY A 27 3.59 0.38 -2.18
CA GLY A 27 2.49 -0.56 -1.93
C GLY A 27 2.58 -1.20 -0.55
N ASP A 28 1.49 -1.84 -0.12
CA ASP A 28 1.32 -2.39 1.23
C ASP A 28 2.42 -3.41 1.61
N MET A 29 2.86 -4.24 0.67
CA MET A 29 3.94 -5.22 0.93
C MET A 29 5.26 -4.54 1.34
N LEU A 30 5.57 -3.37 0.76
CA LEU A 30 6.77 -2.62 1.13
C LEU A 30 6.57 -1.87 2.46
N GLU A 31 5.36 -1.43 2.79
CA GLU A 31 5.04 -0.91 4.14
C GLU A 31 5.26 -1.99 5.20
N ILE A 32 4.78 -3.22 4.96
CA ILE A 32 4.99 -4.36 5.85
C ILE A 32 6.48 -4.66 6.01
N LEU A 33 7.21 -4.77 4.90
CA LEU A 33 8.65 -5.05 4.90
C LEU A 33 9.44 -4.01 5.70
N THR A 34 9.08 -2.73 5.54
CA THR A 34 9.75 -1.62 6.22
C THR A 34 9.26 -1.37 7.65
N ASN A 35 8.41 -2.25 8.19
CA ASN A 35 7.81 -2.11 9.50
C ASN A 35 7.12 -0.74 9.69
N GLY A 36 6.43 -0.25 8.66
CA GLY A 36 5.66 1.00 8.70
C GLY A 36 6.47 2.28 8.45
N ILE A 37 7.78 2.18 8.19
CA ILE A 37 8.63 3.35 7.91
C ILE A 37 8.20 4.02 6.59
N TYR A 38 7.99 3.24 5.54
CA TYR A 38 7.44 3.74 4.28
C TYR A 38 5.94 3.43 4.22
N ARG A 39 5.14 4.48 4.01
CA ARG A 39 3.68 4.37 4.01
C ARG A 39 3.14 4.13 2.61
N SER A 40 2.29 3.13 2.48
CA SER A 40 1.39 2.91 1.35
C SER A 40 0.25 3.93 1.42
N ILE A 41 0.06 4.68 0.34
CA ILE A 41 -0.90 5.80 0.28
C ILE A 41 -2.05 5.44 -0.66
N GLU A 42 -3.27 5.70 -0.19
CA GLU A 42 -4.47 5.56 -1.02
C GLU A 42 -4.37 6.49 -2.21
N HIS A 43 -4.68 5.96 -3.38
CA HIS A 43 -4.71 6.71 -4.63
C HIS A 43 -5.92 6.30 -5.44
N ARG A 44 -6.44 7.22 -6.25
CA ARG A 44 -7.59 6.97 -7.13
C ARG A 44 -7.39 7.60 -8.49
N ALA A 45 -7.96 6.95 -9.50
CA ALA A 45 -8.10 7.53 -10.82
C ALA A 45 -9.44 8.26 -10.93
N MET A 46 -9.41 9.50 -11.44
CA MET A 46 -10.60 10.31 -11.70
C MET A 46 -10.95 10.26 -13.19
N VAL A 47 -12.24 10.16 -13.47
CA VAL A 47 -12.80 10.26 -14.83
C VAL A 47 -13.22 11.70 -15.13
N ASN A 48 -13.37 12.02 -16.41
CA ASN A 48 -13.84 13.31 -16.89
C ASN A 48 -14.68 13.09 -18.17
N SER A 49 -15.47 14.10 -18.56
CA SER A 49 -16.36 14.04 -19.73
C SER A 49 -15.75 14.55 -21.03
N GLU A 50 -14.50 15.02 -21.01
CA GLU A 50 -13.90 15.75 -22.13
C GLU A 50 -12.94 14.89 -22.96
N LYS A 51 -12.10 14.08 -22.31
CA LYS A 51 -11.04 13.34 -22.98
C LYS A 51 -10.66 12.03 -22.28
N GLU A 52 -10.37 11.02 -23.09
CA GLU A 52 -9.78 9.77 -22.64
C GLU A 52 -8.37 9.97 -22.05
N ARG A 53 -8.02 9.11 -21.09
CA ARG A 53 -6.73 9.16 -20.39
C ARG A 53 -6.23 7.73 -20.20
N ILE A 54 -5.06 7.40 -20.72
CA ILE A 54 -4.49 6.04 -20.63
C ILE A 54 -3.34 6.02 -19.62
N PHE A 55 -3.34 5.02 -18.73
CA PHE A 55 -2.26 4.73 -17.77
C PHE A 55 -1.78 3.31 -17.97
N ILE A 56 -0.48 3.11 -17.85
CA ILE A 56 0.13 1.80 -17.72
C ILE A 56 0.74 1.75 -16.33
N ALA A 57 0.33 0.78 -15.52
CA ALA A 57 0.87 0.54 -14.19
C ALA A 57 1.69 -0.76 -14.19
N ALA A 58 2.93 -0.68 -13.73
CA ALA A 58 3.81 -1.82 -13.56
C ALA A 58 4.02 -2.09 -12.07
N PHE A 59 3.68 -3.31 -11.62
CA PHE A 59 3.76 -3.69 -10.22
C PHE A 59 4.95 -4.62 -9.97
N HIS A 60 5.81 -4.24 -9.03
CA HIS A 60 6.92 -5.07 -8.56
C HIS A 60 6.58 -5.57 -7.16
N ARG A 61 6.66 -6.90 -6.97
CA ARG A 61 6.26 -7.56 -5.73
C ARG A 61 7.17 -8.76 -5.42
N PRO A 62 7.23 -9.21 -4.15
CA PRO A 62 7.89 -10.45 -3.78
C PRO A 62 7.33 -11.68 -4.52
N THR A 63 8.12 -12.75 -4.55
CA THR A 63 7.74 -14.04 -5.16
C THR A 63 6.59 -14.70 -4.40
N MET A 64 5.80 -15.53 -5.09
CA MET A 64 4.58 -16.14 -4.52
C MET A 64 4.86 -17.10 -3.35
N ASP A 65 6.01 -17.77 -3.39
CA ASP A 65 6.51 -18.69 -2.37
C ASP A 65 7.22 -17.98 -1.21
N GLY A 66 7.35 -16.65 -1.27
CA GLY A 66 7.98 -15.85 -0.22
C GLY A 66 7.11 -15.69 1.02
N ILE A 67 7.76 -15.33 2.13
CA ILE A 67 7.11 -14.87 3.36
C ILE A 67 7.23 -13.35 3.44
N LEU A 68 6.10 -12.69 3.60
CA LEU A 68 5.97 -11.26 3.82
C LEU A 68 5.94 -10.96 5.33
N GLY A 69 6.70 -9.96 5.76
CA GLY A 69 6.73 -9.50 7.14
C GLY A 69 7.79 -8.41 7.35
N PRO A 70 7.85 -7.79 8.54
CA PRO A 70 8.89 -6.82 8.86
C PRO A 70 10.30 -7.41 8.67
N ALA A 71 11.18 -6.68 7.98
CA ALA A 71 12.59 -7.02 7.92
C ALA A 71 13.16 -7.04 9.35
N THR A 72 13.88 -8.10 9.70
CA THR A 72 14.37 -8.31 11.07
C THR A 72 15.27 -7.19 11.57
N SER A 73 16.05 -6.57 10.68
CA SER A 73 16.90 -5.41 10.99
C SER A 73 16.11 -4.11 11.28
N LEU A 74 14.82 -4.05 10.93
CA LEU A 74 13.93 -2.91 11.16
C LEU A 74 13.00 -3.10 12.37
N VAL A 75 13.13 -4.23 13.06
CA VAL A 75 12.45 -4.52 14.33
C VAL A 75 13.44 -4.32 15.46
N THR A 76 13.14 -3.39 16.36
CA THR A 76 14.00 -3.05 17.51
C THR A 76 13.15 -2.91 18.78
N SER A 77 13.79 -2.78 19.95
CA SER A 77 13.07 -2.51 21.19
C SER A 77 12.26 -1.20 21.15
N GLN A 78 12.73 -0.19 20.38
CA GLN A 78 12.05 1.10 20.21
C GLN A 78 11.02 1.09 19.08
N ARG A 79 11.12 0.12 18.15
CA ARG A 79 10.17 -0.09 17.06
C ARG A 79 9.84 -1.59 16.98
N PRO A 80 8.93 -2.09 17.82
CA PRO A 80 8.50 -3.47 17.76
C PRO A 80 7.85 -3.78 16.40
N ALA A 81 7.66 -5.06 16.11
CA ALA A 81 6.99 -5.47 14.88
C ALA A 81 5.54 -4.96 14.88
N LEU A 82 5.18 -4.20 13.86
CA LEU A 82 3.81 -3.69 13.67
C LEU A 82 2.94 -4.65 12.86
N PHE A 83 3.55 -5.61 12.16
CA PHE A 83 2.86 -6.51 11.24
C PHE A 83 3.23 -7.97 11.50
N ARG A 84 2.24 -8.85 11.36
CA ARG A 84 2.39 -10.31 11.37
C ARG A 84 3.06 -10.79 10.08
N LYS A 85 3.75 -11.94 10.16
CA LYS A 85 4.26 -12.63 8.98
C LYS A 85 3.14 -13.39 8.26
N VAL A 86 3.17 -13.42 6.93
CA VAL A 86 2.18 -14.11 6.09
C VAL A 86 2.83 -14.59 4.79
N GLY A 87 2.39 -15.71 4.21
CA GLY A 87 2.80 -16.10 2.86
C GLY A 87 2.35 -15.07 1.81
N VAL A 88 3.17 -14.77 0.81
CA VAL A 88 2.81 -13.79 -0.23
C VAL A 88 1.57 -14.24 -1.01
N ALA A 89 1.43 -15.54 -1.27
CA ALA A 89 0.23 -16.11 -1.87
C ALA A 89 -1.02 -15.89 -1.02
N ASP A 90 -0.95 -16.17 0.28
CA ASP A 90 -2.07 -16.00 1.21
C ASP A 90 -2.47 -14.53 1.34
N TYR A 91 -1.47 -13.63 1.37
CA TYR A 91 -1.72 -12.20 1.35
C TYR A 91 -2.53 -11.80 0.11
N LEU A 92 -2.10 -12.23 -1.08
CA LEU A 92 -2.79 -11.86 -2.32
C LEU A 92 -4.19 -12.48 -2.40
N ASN A 93 -4.36 -13.74 -2.00
CA ASN A 93 -5.66 -14.41 -1.98
C ASN A 93 -6.66 -13.66 -1.09
N GLY A 94 -6.25 -13.26 0.11
CA GLY A 94 -7.12 -12.47 0.97
C GLY A 94 -7.33 -11.04 0.49
N PHE A 95 -6.32 -10.41 -0.12
CA PHE A 95 -6.44 -9.09 -0.71
C PHE A 95 -7.50 -9.04 -1.83
N PHE A 96 -7.53 -10.06 -2.70
CA PHE A 96 -8.46 -10.12 -3.83
C PHE A 96 -9.84 -10.69 -3.49
N SER A 97 -9.98 -11.45 -2.39
CA SER A 97 -11.26 -12.01 -1.96
C SER A 97 -12.06 -11.12 -0.99
N ARG A 98 -11.45 -10.07 -0.44
CA ARG A 98 -12.11 -9.19 0.54
C ARG A 98 -13.19 -8.30 -0.07
N GLU A 99 -14.16 -7.91 0.75
CA GLU A 99 -15.08 -6.80 0.43
C GLU A 99 -14.31 -5.46 0.41
N LEU A 100 -14.61 -4.60 -0.56
CA LEU A 100 -13.93 -3.32 -0.75
C LEU A 100 -14.44 -2.22 0.19
N ARG A 101 -14.23 -2.37 1.50
CA ARG A 101 -14.52 -1.33 2.50
C ARG A 101 -13.25 -0.62 2.95
N GLY A 102 -13.06 0.63 2.52
CA GLY A 102 -12.01 1.52 3.02
C GLY A 102 -10.57 1.06 2.77
N LYS A 103 -9.61 1.62 3.55
CA LYS A 103 -8.18 1.37 3.36
C LYS A 103 -7.80 -0.07 3.71
N SER A 104 -7.05 -0.62 2.77
CA SER A 104 -6.07 -1.71 2.81
C SER A 104 -6.26 -2.93 3.72
N TYR A 105 -6.26 -4.10 3.08
CA TYR A 105 -6.03 -5.42 3.67
C TYR A 105 -4.80 -5.49 4.62
N LEU A 106 -3.89 -4.51 4.55
CA LEU A 106 -2.78 -4.29 5.48
C LEU A 106 -3.20 -4.34 6.96
N ASP A 107 -4.37 -3.77 7.31
CA ASP A 107 -4.80 -3.69 8.71
C ASP A 107 -5.14 -5.08 9.30
N VAL A 108 -5.45 -6.08 8.46
CA VAL A 108 -5.63 -7.48 8.89
C VAL A 108 -4.34 -8.07 9.48
N PHE A 109 -3.18 -7.58 9.02
CA PHE A 109 -1.88 -8.03 9.49
C PHE A 109 -1.27 -7.15 10.56
N ARG A 110 -1.90 -6.01 10.90
CA ARG A 110 -1.41 -5.20 12.02
C ARG A 110 -1.53 -6.00 13.32
N ILE A 111 -0.45 -5.98 14.09
CA ILE A 111 -0.48 -6.50 15.46
C ILE A 111 -1.24 -5.45 16.27
N GLN A 112 -2.43 -5.79 16.77
CA GLN A 112 -3.15 -4.94 17.72
C GLN A 112 -2.36 -4.96 19.03
N ASP A 113 -2.05 -3.78 19.55
CA ASP A 113 -1.55 -3.67 20.91
C ASP A 113 -2.64 -4.16 21.87
N GLU A 114 -2.34 -5.17 22.69
CA GLU A 114 -3.16 -5.52 23.87
C GLU A 114 -3.04 -4.43 24.96
N ILE A 115 -3.09 -3.15 24.59
CA ILE A 115 -3.08 -2.03 25.52
C ILE A 115 -4.49 -1.45 25.51
N GLY A 116 -5.39 -2.12 26.22
CA GLY A 116 -6.81 -1.75 26.27
C GLY A 116 -7.76 -2.79 26.87
N LYS A 117 -7.33 -3.52 27.90
CA LYS A 117 -8.23 -4.06 28.94
C LYS A 117 -7.64 -3.73 30.30
#